data_AF-A0A965P0H5-F1
#
_entry.id   AF-A0A965P0H5-F1
#
_cell.length_a   1.000
_cell.length_b   1.000
_cell.length_c   1.000
_cell.angle_alpha   90.00
_cell.angle_beta   90.00
_cell.angle_gamma   90.00
#
_symmetry.space_group_name_H-M   'P 1'
#
loop_
_entity.id
_entity.type
_entity.pdbx_description
1 polymer ?
#
loop_
_entity_poly.entity_id
_entity_poly.type
_entity_poly.pdbx_seq_one_letter_code
_entity_poly.pdbx_strand_id
1 'polypeptide(L)'
;MEQLSMTPISHAEALRAQAAEKAYRKAADARDAVAWRAPGVSRFDSRPANDTGVAEPTIKELLSDLPPWVTVVAGGVVAASMGALLGGALHI
;
A
#
# COMPACT_ATOMS: atom_id res chain seq x y z
N MET A 1 -39.22 9.98 4.26
CA MET A 1 -37.81 9.65 3.99
C MET A 1 -37.13 9.52 5.33
N GLU A 2 -36.81 8.30 5.73
CA GLU A 2 -36.22 8.00 7.04
C GLU A 2 -34.75 8.43 7.02
N GLN A 3 -34.40 9.42 7.85
CA GLN A 3 -33.01 9.82 8.03
C GLN A 3 -32.26 8.69 8.76
N LEU A 4 -31.33 8.04 8.06
CA LEU A 4 -30.27 7.27 8.69
C LEU A 4 -29.40 8.23 9.50
N SER A 5 -29.73 8.39 10.78
CA SER A 5 -28.90 9.13 11.71
C SER A 5 -27.62 8.31 11.96
N MET A 6 -26.53 8.75 11.35
CA MET A 6 -25.21 8.20 11.61
C MET A 6 -24.78 8.63 13.01
N THR A 7 -25.06 7.78 14.00
CA THR A 7 -24.65 8.03 15.38
C THR A 7 -23.11 8.00 15.46
N PRO A 8 -22.47 9.03 16.04
CA PRO A 8 -21.03 9.03 16.20
C PRO A 8 -20.63 7.90 17.14
N ILE A 9 -19.69 7.07 16.69
CA ILE A 9 -19.10 6.00 17.48
C ILE A 9 -18.43 6.63 18.71
N SER A 10 -18.69 6.07 19.89
CA SER A 10 -18.08 6.57 21.12
C SER A 10 -16.56 6.33 21.13
N HIS A 11 -15.80 7.18 21.81
CA HIS A 11 -14.34 7.02 21.93
C HIS A 11 -13.95 5.63 22.51
N ALA A 12 -14.75 5.11 23.44
CA ALA A 12 -14.53 3.78 24.02
C ALA A 12 -14.72 2.65 22.99
N GLU A 13 -15.68 2.77 22.07
CA GLU A 13 -15.88 1.82 20.97
C GLU A 13 -14.77 1.92 19.94
N ALA A 14 -14.30 3.13 19.61
CA ALA A 14 -13.17 3.34 18.72
C ALA A 14 -11.89 2.68 19.26
N LEU A 15 -11.61 2.82 20.56
CA LEU A 15 -10.47 2.17 21.21
C LEU A 15 -10.57 0.64 21.16
N ARG A 16 -11.77 0.08 21.35
CA ARG A 16 -12.00 -1.38 21.24
C ARG A 16 -11.79 -1.88 19.81
N ALA A 17 -12.26 -1.13 18.81
CA ALA A 17 -12.03 -1.46 17.41
C ALA A 17 -10.54 -1.46 17.06
N GLN A 18 -9.78 -0.45 17.51
CA GLN A 18 -8.33 -0.40 17.33
C GLN A 18 -7.60 -1.54 18.05
N ALA A 19 -8.03 -1.91 19.25
CA ALA A 19 -7.46 -3.04 19.98
C ALA A 19 -7.71 -4.37 19.25
N ALA A 20 -8.91 -4.54 18.69
CA ALA A 20 -9.27 -5.71 17.89
C ALA A 20 -8.42 -5.80 16.61
N GLU A 21 -8.21 -4.68 15.91
CA GLU A 21 -7.35 -4.63 14.71
C GLU A 21 -5.91 -5.03 15.05
N LYS A 22 -5.35 -4.49 16.15
CA LYS A 22 -3.99 -4.84 16.60
C LYS A 22 -3.86 -6.32 16.96
N ALA A 23 -4.86 -6.88 17.65
CA ALA A 23 -4.88 -8.30 18.00
C ALA A 23 -4.95 -9.19 16.76
N TYR A 24 -5.77 -8.81 15.78
CA TYR A 24 -5.88 -9.53 14.51
C TYR A 24 -4.57 -9.49 13.72
N ARG A 25 -3.95 -8.31 13.57
CA ARG A 25 -2.66 -8.16 12.88
C ARG A 25 -1.58 -9.01 13.53
N LYS A 26 -1.47 -8.99 14.86
CA LYS A 26 -0.54 -9.83 15.61
C LYS A 26 -0.76 -11.33 15.36
N ALA A 27 -2.01 -11.77 15.27
CA ALA A 27 -2.34 -13.16 14.97
C ALA A 27 -1.98 -13.55 13.53
N ALA A 28 -2.20 -12.64 12.57
CA ALA A 28 -1.80 -12.83 11.18
C ALA A 28 -0.27 -12.94 11.04
N ASP A 29 0.48 -12.02 11.64
CA ASP A 29 1.94 -12.02 11.64
C ASP A 29 2.51 -13.33 12.23
N ALA A 30 1.92 -13.80 13.34
CA ALA A 30 2.32 -15.06 13.96
C ALA A 30 2.04 -16.27 13.05
N ARG A 31 0.90 -16.27 12.34
CA ARG A 31 0.56 -17.32 11.38
C ARG A 31 1.52 -17.31 10.20
N ASP A 32 1.84 -16.15 9.65
CA ASP A 32 2.76 -16.03 8.52
C ASP A 32 4.17 -16.49 8.89
N ALA A 33 4.62 -16.19 10.11
CA ALA A 33 5.88 -16.68 10.64
C ALA A 33 5.94 -18.22 10.71
N VAL A 34 4.86 -18.89 11.13
CA VAL A 34 4.81 -20.36 11.21
C VAL A 34 4.50 -21.01 9.85
N ALA A 35 3.77 -20.31 8.98
CA ALA A 35 3.43 -20.79 7.64
C ALA A 35 4.62 -20.76 6.68
N TRP A 36 5.69 -20.05 7.02
CA TRP A 36 6.90 -20.03 6.22
C TRP A 36 7.48 -21.43 6.04
N ARG A 37 7.63 -21.85 4.78
CA ARG A 37 8.39 -23.04 4.39
C ARG A 37 9.52 -22.61 3.48
N ALA A 38 10.70 -23.16 3.71
CA ALA A 38 11.81 -23.00 2.78
C ALA A 38 11.38 -23.49 1.38
N PRO A 39 11.63 -22.73 0.31
CA PRO A 39 11.41 -23.21 -1.04
C PRO A 39 12.13 -24.54 -1.24
N GLY A 40 11.42 -25.57 -1.72
CA GLY A 40 12.02 -26.87 -1.99
C GLY A 40 13.12 -26.72 -3.05
N VAL A 41 14.29 -27.28 -2.80
CA VAL A 41 15.39 -27.27 -3.77
C VAL A 41 14.96 -28.12 -4.97
N SER A 42 14.69 -27.48 -6.10
CA SER A 42 14.43 -28.22 -7.34
C SER A 42 15.73 -28.89 -7.78
N ARG A 43 15.69 -30.21 -7.96
CA ARG A 43 16.85 -30.98 -8.45
C ARG A 43 17.20 -30.63 -9.91
N PHE A 44 16.23 -30.10 -10.64
CA PHE A 44 16.40 -29.70 -12.03
C PHE A 44 16.06 -28.22 -12.14
N ASP A 45 17.00 -27.43 -12.66
CA ASP A 45 16.71 -26.07 -13.07
C ASP A 45 15.87 -26.15 -14.36
N SER A 46 14.57 -25.87 -14.25
CA SER A 46 13.64 -25.89 -15.40
C SER A 46 13.80 -24.67 -16.28
N ARG A 47 14.72 -23.76 -15.94
CA ARG A 47 14.89 -22.50 -16.64
C ARG A 47 15.62 -22.73 -17.97
N PRO A 48 15.14 -22.14 -19.09
CA PRO A 48 15.85 -22.19 -20.36
C PRO A 48 17.26 -21.63 -20.22
N ALA A 49 18.24 -22.24 -20.89
CA ALA A 49 19.66 -21.84 -20.78
C ALA A 49 19.94 -20.37 -21.17
N ASN A 50 19.00 -19.70 -21.86
CA ASN A 50 19.13 -18.31 -22.29
C ASN A 50 18.33 -17.32 -21.41
N ASP A 51 17.78 -17.79 -20.30
CA ASP A 51 17.01 -16.97 -19.39
C ASP A 51 17.96 -16.43 -18.31
N THR A 52 18.33 -15.16 -18.45
CA THR A 52 19.47 -14.53 -17.77
C THR A 52 19.29 -14.27 -16.28
N GLY A 53 18.36 -14.95 -15.58
CA GLY A 53 18.28 -14.81 -14.13
C GLY A 53 17.50 -13.57 -13.68
N VAL A 54 17.88 -12.44 -14.25
CA VAL A 54 17.51 -11.09 -13.87
C VAL A 54 16.14 -10.76 -14.43
N ALA A 55 15.12 -10.89 -13.59
CA ALA A 55 13.84 -10.26 -13.87
C ALA A 55 14.11 -8.76 -14.03
N GLU A 56 13.75 -8.18 -15.18
CA GLU A 56 13.78 -6.73 -15.33
C GLU A 56 12.87 -6.13 -14.26
N PRO A 57 13.37 -5.21 -13.43
CA PRO A 57 12.57 -4.62 -12.36
C PRO A 57 11.35 -3.97 -12.99
N THR A 58 10.18 -4.36 -12.50
CA THR A 58 8.93 -3.75 -12.94
C THR A 58 8.91 -2.27 -12.53
N ILE A 59 8.17 -1.44 -13.26
CA ILE A 59 8.01 -0.01 -12.90
C ILE A 59 7.51 0.15 -11.45
N LYS A 60 6.69 -0.79 -10.98
CA LYS A 60 6.21 -0.82 -9.60
C LYS A 60 7.33 -1.06 -8.59
N GLU A 61 8.24 -1.99 -8.86
CA GLU A 61 9.41 -2.27 -8.01
C GLU A 61 10.36 -1.07 -8.00
N LEU A 62 10.57 -0.45 -9.17
CA LEU A 62 11.38 0.76 -9.28
C LEU A 62 10.79 1.93 -8.48
N LEU A 63 9.46 2.06 -8.47
CA LEU A 63 8.74 3.08 -7.70
C LEU A 63 8.75 2.78 -6.19
N SER A 64 8.74 1.51 -5.78
CA SER A 64 8.79 1.14 -4.36
C SER A 64 10.15 1.36 -3.70
N ASP A 65 11.23 1.40 -4.49
CA ASP A 65 12.57 1.72 -4.01
C ASP A 65 12.80 3.23 -3.83
N LEU A 66 11.86 4.08 -4.28
CA LEU A 66 11.98 5.52 -4.08
C LEU A 66 11.70 5.90 -2.62
N PRO A 67 12.46 6.87 -2.07
CA PRO A 67 12.20 7.39 -0.74
C PRO A 67 10.76 7.92 -0.59
N PRO A 68 10.08 7.73 0.57
CA PRO A 68 8.69 8.15 0.76
C PRO A 68 8.40 9.64 0.52
N TRP A 69 9.41 10.51 0.70
CA TRP A 69 9.27 11.95 0.44
C TRP A 69 9.03 12.28 -1.04
N VAL A 70 9.47 11.41 -1.96
CA VAL A 70 9.30 11.60 -3.40
C VAL A 70 7.81 11.61 -3.76
N THR A 71 7.02 10.74 -3.15
CA THR A 71 5.56 10.70 -3.34
C THR A 71 4.89 12.00 -2.87
N VAL A 72 5.38 12.59 -1.77
CA VAL A 72 4.86 13.86 -1.24
C VAL A 72 5.15 15.01 -2.22
N VAL A 73 6.37 15.07 -2.76
CA VAL A 73 6.75 16.09 -3.75
C VAL A 73 5.97 15.91 -5.04
N ALA A 74 5.86 14.69 -5.57
CA ALA A 74 5.09 14.41 -6.78
C ALA A 74 3.61 14.79 -6.62
N GLY A 75 3.00 14.42 -5.49
CA GLY A 75 1.64 14.82 -5.15
C GLY A 75 1.47 16.34 -5.04
N GLY A 76 2.45 17.03 -4.43
CA GLY A 76 2.46 18.49 -4.34
C GLY A 76 2.54 19.18 -5.70
N VAL A 77 3.37 18.67 -6.62
CA VAL A 77 3.46 19.17 -8.00
C VAL A 77 2.14 18.99 -8.75
N VAL A 78 1.49 17.82 -8.61
CA VAL A 78 0.18 17.57 -9.21
C VAL A 78 -0.90 18.47 -8.61
N ALA A 79 -0.90 18.67 -7.30
CA ALA A 79 -1.84 19.55 -6.63
C ALA A 79 -1.64 21.01 -7.06
N ALA A 80 -0.38 21.47 -7.17
CA ALA A 80 -0.05 22.82 -7.63
C ALA A 80 -0.44 23.04 -9.09
N SER A 81 -0.23 22.05 -9.97
CA SER A 81 -0.65 22.17 -11.38
C SER A 81 -2.16 22.18 -11.52
N MET A 82 -2.89 21.32 -10.79
CA MET A 82 -4.35 21.37 -10.71
C MET A 82 -4.84 22.72 -10.16
N GLY A 83 -4.20 23.22 -9.09
CA GLY A 83 -4.49 24.52 -8.50
C GLY A 83 -4.21 25.69 -9.45
N ALA A 84 -3.15 25.61 -10.27
CA ALA A 84 -2.84 26.61 -11.29
C ALA A 84 -3.85 26.59 -12.45
N LEU A 85 -4.28 25.40 -12.89
CA LEU A 85 -5.31 25.25 -13.92
C LEU A 85 -6.67 25.75 -13.43
N LEU A 86 -7.06 25.42 -12.21
CA LEU A 86 -8.33 25.85 -11.60
C LEU A 86 -8.29 27.32 -11.17
N GLY A 87 -7.16 27.79 -10.64
CA GLY A 87 -6.95 29.18 -10.23
C GLY A 87 -6.81 30.12 -11.42
N GLY A 88 -6.22 29.67 -12.53
CA GLY A 88 -6.21 30.39 -13.80
C GLY A 88 -7.60 30.52 -14.41
N ALA A 89 -8.50 29.55 -14.19
CA ALA A 89 -9.89 29.61 -14.65
C ALA A 89 -10.77 30.61 -13.87
N LEU A 90 -10.33 31.08 -12.70
CA LEU A 90 -11.01 32.09 -11.87
C LEU A 90 -10.43 33.50 -12.04
N HIS A 91 -9.41 33.67 -12.89
CA HIS A 91 -8.75 34.95 -13.14
C HIS A 91 -9.30 35.69 -14.38
N ILE A 92 -10.45 35.24 -14.89
CA ILE A 92 -11.28 35.88 -15.93
C ILE A 92 -12.67 36.15 -15.35
#